data_AF-A0A4W5LL68-F1
#
_entry.id   AF-A0A4W5LL68-F1
#
_cell.length_a   1.000
_cell.length_b   1.000
_cell.length_c   1.000
_cell.angle_alpha   90.00
_cell.angle_beta   90.00
_cell.angle_gamma   90.00
#
_symmetry.space_group_name_H-M   'P 1'
#
loop_
_entity.id
_entity.type
_entity.pdbx_description
1 polymer ?
#
loop_
_entity_poly.entity_id
_entity_poly.type
_entity_poly.pdbx_seq_one_letter_code
_entity_poly.pdbx_strand_id
1 'polypeptide(L)'
;MTDVVPPTALSEVQLRLLCHDDIDSVKLLCGDWFPIEYPDSWYNDITSNKKFFSLAAIFKGGIVGMIVAEIKGRTKVHREVRVLGLRWS
;
A
#
# COMPACT_ATOMS: atom_id res chain seq x y z
N MET A 1 -22.76 -20.16 -2.13
CA MET A 1 -21.33 -20.50 -2.03
C MET A 1 -20.83 -19.86 -0.75
N THR A 2 -20.52 -20.65 0.27
CA THR A 2 -19.90 -20.16 1.50
C THR A 2 -18.42 -19.97 1.22
N ASP A 3 -17.99 -18.72 1.16
CA ASP A 3 -16.58 -18.30 0.99
C ASP A 3 -15.82 -18.62 2.28
N VAL A 4 -15.60 -19.91 2.54
CA VAL A 4 -14.81 -20.36 3.68
C VAL A 4 -13.36 -20.32 3.22
N VAL A 5 -12.72 -19.17 3.44
CA VAL A 5 -11.27 -19.04 3.29
C VAL A 5 -10.63 -20.15 4.14
N PRO A 6 -9.89 -21.10 3.54
CA PRO A 6 -9.26 -22.16 4.30
C PRO A 6 -8.34 -21.56 5.37
N PRO A 7 -8.27 -22.12 6.59
CA PRO A 7 -7.37 -21.61 7.62
C PRO A 7 -5.88 -21.67 7.21
N THR A 8 -5.55 -22.42 6.16
CA THR A 8 -4.21 -22.46 5.54
C THR A 8 -3.94 -21.29 4.60
N ALA A 9 -4.93 -20.46 4.26
CA ALA A 9 -4.79 -19.39 3.27
C ALA A 9 -3.70 -18.40 3.65
N LEU A 10 -3.50 -18.11 4.94
CA LEU A 10 -2.42 -17.23 5.41
C LEU A 10 -1.02 -17.81 5.21
N SER A 11 -0.86 -19.14 5.21
CA SER A 11 0.43 -19.79 4.95
C SER A 11 0.82 -19.76 3.46
N GLU A 12 -0.15 -19.55 2.57
CA GLU A 12 0.06 -19.38 1.13
C GLU A 12 0.28 -17.92 0.73
N VAL A 13 0.07 -16.97 1.64
CA VAL A 13 0.32 -15.55 1.39
C VAL A 13 1.82 -15.27 1.38
N GLN A 14 2.29 -14.66 0.31
CA GLN A 14 3.67 -14.20 0.16
C GLN A 14 3.72 -12.69 0.24
N LEU A 15 4.84 -12.15 0.74
CA LEU A 15 5.09 -10.72 0.79
C LEU A 15 6.18 -10.37 -0.22
N ARG A 16 5.93 -9.36 -1.07
CA ARG A 16 6.95 -8.79 -1.95
C ARG A 16 6.78 -7.29 -2.10
N LEU A 17 7.87 -6.60 -2.46
CA LEU A 17 7.78 -5.19 -2.81
C LEU A 17 6.98 -5.03 -4.11
N LEU A 18 6.25 -3.93 -4.22
CA LEU A 18 5.62 -3.51 -5.46
C LEU A 18 6.68 -3.18 -6.52
N CYS A 19 6.38 -3.49 -7.77
CA CYS A 19 7.18 -3.13 -8.93
C CYS A 19 6.33 -2.38 -9.97
N HIS A 20 6.98 -1.84 -11.00
CA HIS A 20 6.32 -1.06 -12.04
C HIS A 20 5.20 -1.83 -12.76
N ASP A 21 5.36 -3.14 -12.93
CA ASP A 21 4.38 -4.01 -13.60
C ASP A 21 3.06 -4.14 -12.80
N ASP A 22 3.06 -3.77 -11.52
CA ASP A 22 1.87 -3.85 -10.65
C ASP A 22 0.93 -2.65 -10.79
N ILE A 23 1.31 -1.60 -11.53
CA ILE A 23 0.56 -0.33 -11.60
C ILE A 23 -0.93 -0.55 -11.91
N ASP A 24 -1.25 -1.35 -12.92
CA ASP A 24 -2.64 -1.55 -13.35
C ASP A 24 -3.45 -2.31 -12.30
N SER A 25 -2.83 -3.30 -11.65
CA SER A 25 -3.47 -4.06 -10.57
C SER A 25 -3.71 -3.17 -9.34
N VAL A 26 -2.74 -2.32 -8.99
CA VAL A 26 -2.85 -1.38 -7.87
C VAL A 26 -3.93 -0.34 -8.13
N LYS A 27 -4.03 0.21 -9.35
CA LYS A 27 -5.08 1.15 -9.73
C LYS A 27 -6.48 0.57 -9.55
N LEU A 28 -6.70 -0.65 -10.02
CA LEU A 28 -7.98 -1.34 -9.87
C LEU A 28 -8.34 -1.52 -8.39
N LEU A 29 -7.39 -2.07 -7.60
CA LEU A 29 -7.59 -2.29 -6.17
C LEU A 29 -7.84 -0.99 -5.39
N CYS A 30 -7.11 0.09 -5.69
CA CYS A 30 -7.32 1.38 -5.05
C CYS A 30 -8.70 1.96 -5.40
N GLY A 31 -9.19 1.77 -6.63
CA GLY A 31 -10.54 2.17 -7.03
C GLY A 31 -11.64 1.43 -6.27
N ASP A 32 -11.40 0.16 -5.92
CA ASP A 32 -12.34 -0.65 -5.13
C ASP A 32 -12.25 -0.37 -3.62
N TRP A 33 -11.05 -0.10 -3.09
CA TRP A 33 -10.81 0.05 -1.65
C TRP A 33 -11.10 1.45 -1.12
N PHE A 34 -10.92 2.49 -1.94
CA PHE A 34 -11.01 3.87 -1.50
C PHE A 34 -11.89 4.69 -2.43
N PRO A 35 -12.80 5.52 -1.90
CA PRO A 35 -13.63 6.41 -2.71
C PRO A 35 -12.88 7.69 -3.14
N ILE A 36 -11.60 7.56 -3.53
CA ILE A 36 -10.71 8.68 -3.89
C ILE A 36 -9.93 8.31 -5.14
N GLU A 37 -9.89 9.22 -6.11
CA GLU A 37 -9.08 9.08 -7.31
C GLU A 37 -7.66 9.61 -7.07
N TYR A 38 -6.67 8.73 -7.17
CA TYR A 38 -5.25 9.10 -7.14
C TYR A 38 -4.75 9.40 -8.56
N PRO A 39 -3.86 10.39 -8.75
CA PRO A 39 -3.28 10.68 -10.06
C PRO A 39 -2.29 9.58 -10.49
N ASP A 40 -2.10 9.42 -11.81
CA ASP A 40 -1.16 8.44 -12.38
C ASP A 40 0.26 8.56 -11.83
N SER A 41 0.71 9.78 -11.55
CA SER A 41 2.04 10.04 -10.96
C SER A 41 2.19 9.40 -9.59
N TRP A 42 1.12 9.35 -8.78
CA TRP A 42 1.15 8.74 -7.46
C TRP A 42 1.37 7.23 -7.55
N TYR A 43 0.66 6.56 -8.45
CA TYR A 43 0.84 5.12 -8.70
C TYR A 43 2.27 4.81 -9.15
N ASN A 44 2.81 5.58 -10.09
CA ASN A 44 4.19 5.44 -10.55
C ASN A 44 5.20 5.62 -9.40
N ASP A 45 4.98 6.61 -8.53
CA ASP A 45 5.85 6.86 -7.38
C ASP A 45 5.85 5.66 -6.41
N ILE A 46 4.68 5.14 -6.02
CA ILE A 46 4.62 4.06 -5.03
C ILE A 46 5.12 2.71 -5.57
N THR A 47 5.12 2.49 -6.89
CA THR A 47 5.58 1.23 -7.52
C THR A 47 7.03 1.27 -7.99
N SER A 48 7.60 2.46 -8.23
CA SER A 48 8.91 2.59 -8.88
C SER A 48 9.93 3.40 -8.06
N ASN A 49 9.47 4.20 -7.09
CA ASN A 49 10.35 5.03 -6.28
C ASN A 49 10.76 4.33 -4.98
N LYS A 50 12.06 4.04 -4.84
CA LYS A 50 12.64 3.35 -3.66
C LYS A 50 12.53 4.15 -2.34
N LYS A 51 12.09 5.40 -2.41
CA LYS A 51 11.79 6.23 -1.24
C LYS A 51 10.61 5.69 -0.43
N PHE A 52 9.69 4.99 -1.10
CA PHE A 52 8.55 4.37 -0.46
C PHE A 52 8.88 2.92 -0.08
N PHE A 53 8.41 2.53 1.10
CA PHE A 53 8.27 1.16 1.51
C PHE A 53 6.88 0.68 1.08
N SER A 54 6.84 0.07 -0.09
CA SER A 54 5.61 -0.37 -0.76
C SER A 54 5.59 -1.89 -0.82
N LEU A 55 4.81 -2.52 0.07
CA LEU A 55 4.77 -3.97 0.26
C LEU A 55 3.38 -4.51 -0.09
N ALA A 56 3.34 -5.54 -0.92
CA ALA A 56 2.12 -6.24 -1.32
C ALA A 56 2.05 -7.64 -0.69
N ALA A 57 0.85 -8.03 -0.29
CA ALA A 57 0.48 -9.39 0.06
C ALA A 57 -0.09 -10.09 -1.19
N ILE A 58 0.53 -11.20 -1.56
CA ILE A 58 0.21 -11.98 -2.75
C ILE A 58 -0.41 -13.31 -2.31
N PHE A 59 -1.60 -13.61 -2.83
CA PHE A 59 -2.26 -14.90 -2.64
C PHE A 59 -2.66 -15.46 -4.01
N LYS A 60 -2.22 -16.70 -4.30
CA LYS A 60 -2.48 -17.38 -5.59
C LYS A 60 -2.14 -16.54 -6.83
N GLY A 61 -1.09 -15.73 -6.75
CA GLY A 61 -0.61 -14.88 -7.84
C GLY A 61 -1.29 -13.51 -7.96
N GLY A 62 -2.32 -13.21 -7.14
CA GLY A 62 -2.99 -11.92 -7.10
C GLY A 62 -2.60 -11.09 -5.87
N ILE A 63 -2.58 -9.77 -6.01
CA ILE A 63 -2.44 -8.85 -4.86
C ILE A 63 -3.77 -8.83 -4.09
N VAL A 64 -3.73 -9.18 -2.81
CA VAL A 64 -4.90 -9.17 -1.91
C VAL A 64 -4.85 -8.06 -0.87
N GLY A 65 -3.71 -7.39 -0.74
CA GLY A 65 -3.49 -6.31 0.21
C GLY A 65 -2.18 -5.59 -0.08
N MET A 66 -2.06 -4.32 0.30
CA MET A 66 -0.79 -3.60 0.25
C MET A 66 -0.67 -2.55 1.36
N ILE A 67 0.57 -2.26 1.74
CA ILE A 67 0.91 -1.13 2.61
C ILE A 67 1.96 -0.26 1.90
N VAL A 68 1.71 1.04 1.87
CA VAL A 68 2.61 2.03 1.29
C VAL A 68 2.96 3.05 2.37
N ALA A 69 4.25 3.16 2.68
CA ALA A 69 4.75 4.08 3.69
C ALA A 69 5.98 4.83 3.17
N GLU A 70 6.22 6.02 3.71
CA GLU A 70 7.43 6.79 3.43
C GLU A 70 8.14 7.15 4.72
N ILE A 71 9.41 6.75 4.86
CA ILE A 71 10.21 7.08 6.04
C ILE A 71 10.82 8.48 5.82
N LYS A 72 10.31 9.47 6.55
CA LYS A 72 10.77 10.87 6.51
C LYS A 72 11.34 11.30 7.86
N GLY A 73 12.34 12.20 7.81
CA GLY A 73 12.74 12.95 9.00
C GLY A 73 11.60 13.85 9.51
N ARG A 74 11.53 14.09 10.82
CA ARG A 74 10.46 14.87 11.48
C ARG A 74 10.22 16.25 10.86
N THR A 75 11.25 16.88 10.31
CA THR A 75 11.19 18.20 9.67
C THR A 75 10.48 18.19 8.31
N LYS A 76 10.25 17.03 7.69
CA LYS A 76 9.56 16.87 6.40
C LYS A 76 8.10 16.40 6.54
N VAL A 77 7.59 16.30 7.77
CA VAL A 77 6.17 15.99 8.04
C VAL A 77 5.32 17.19 7.63
N HIS A 78 4.13 16.94 7.06
CA HIS A 78 3.19 18.01 6.70
C HIS A 78 2.83 18.87 7.92
N ARG A 79 2.61 20.17 7.70
CA ARG A 79 2.48 21.15 8.79
C ARG A 79 1.27 20.86 9.67
N GLU A 80 0.19 20.35 9.12
CA GLU A 80 -1.02 19.97 9.86
C GLU A 80 -0.80 18.78 10.82
N VAL A 81 0.10 17.85 10.50
CA VAL A 81 0.39 16.66 11.35
C VAL A 81 1.40 16.98 12.45
N ARG A 82 2.28 17.97 12.25
CA ARG A 82 3.28 18.38 13.25
C ARG A 82 2.66 18.78 14.60
N VAL A 83 1.48 19.37 14.60
CA VAL A 83 0.80 19.84 15.82
C VAL A 83 0.23 18.68 16.64
N LEU A 84 -0.17 17.57 16.00
CA LEU A 84 -0.69 16.39 16.68
C LEU A 84 0.41 15.59 17.38
N GLY A 85 1.60 15.47 16.77
CA GLY A 85 2.73 14.75 17.36
C GLY A 85 3.35 15.42 18.59
N LEU A 86 3.18 16.73 18.75
CA LEU A 86 3.69 17.50 19.90
C LEU A 86 2.72 17.53 21.09
N ARG A 87 1.48 17.07 20.93
CA ARG A 87 0.47 17.07 22.00
C ARG A 87 0.45 15.76 22.81
N TRP A 88 1.22 14.76 22.39
CA TRP A 88 1.34 13.43 23.02
C TRP A 88 2.78 13.11 23.45
N SER A 89 3.60 14.14 23.69
CA SER A 89 4.97 13.99 24.17
C SER A 89 5.21 14.74 25.46
#